data_AF-A0A7X3A3U2-F1
#
_entry.id   AF-A0A7X3A3U2-F1
#
_cell.length_a   1.000
_cell.length_b   1.000
_cell.length_c   1.000
_cell.angle_alpha   90.00
_cell.angle_beta   90.00
_cell.angle_gamma   90.00
#
_symmetry.space_group_name_H-M   'P 1'
#
loop_
_entity.id
_entity.type
_entity.pdbx_description
1 polymer ?
#
loop_
_entity_poly.entity_id
_entity_poly.type
_entity_poly.pdbx_seq_one_letter_code
_entity_poly.pdbx_strand_id
1 'polypeptide(L)'
;MPIFLSDRQCCGYIHVAMAEGLKHSPEGRMLIESMAALIGYGIELENTSVTDSLTGLYNRRYLRKLLEGDDTTFGVMFIDLNDFKVINDRFGHEIGDRLLIQALIG
;
A
#
# COMPACT_ATOMS: atom_id res chain seq x y z
N MET A 1 -11.00 -17.67 7.42
CA MET A 1 -10.86 -16.47 8.27
C MET A 1 -10.60 -15.28 7.37
N PRO A 2 -11.50 -14.28 7.29
CA PRO A 2 -11.24 -13.07 6.51
C PRO A 2 -10.03 -12.31 7.06
N ILE A 3 -9.23 -11.74 6.16
CA ILE A 3 -8.15 -10.81 6.47
C ILE A 3 -8.69 -9.41 6.17
N PHE A 4 -8.71 -8.56 7.20
CA PHE A 4 -9.17 -7.18 7.09
C PHE A 4 -8.00 -6.21 7.16
N LEU A 5 -8.09 -5.14 6.40
CA LEU A 5 -7.29 -3.93 6.57
C LEU A 5 -7.93 -3.02 7.63
N SER A 6 -7.21 -1.99 8.07
CA SER A 6 -7.65 -1.01 9.08
C SER A 6 -8.90 -0.24 8.65
N ASP A 7 -9.12 -0.05 7.36
CA ASP A 7 -10.33 0.55 6.78
C ASP A 7 -11.52 -0.42 6.69
N ARG A 8 -11.37 -1.65 7.21
CA ARG A 8 -12.32 -2.76 7.18
C ARG A 8 -12.54 -3.38 5.79
N GLN A 9 -11.72 -3.06 4.80
CA GLN A 9 -11.73 -3.78 3.54
C GLN A 9 -11.22 -5.21 3.74
N CYS A 10 -11.93 -6.20 3.21
CA CYS A 10 -11.47 -7.59 3.18
C CYS A 10 -10.52 -7.78 2.00
N CYS A 11 -9.26 -8.13 2.27
CA CYS A 11 -8.23 -8.32 1.24
C CYS A 11 -7.94 -9.79 0.91
N GLY A 12 -8.51 -10.73 1.67
CA GLY A 12 -8.36 -12.16 1.41
C GLY A 12 -8.89 -13.05 2.52
N TYR A 13 -8.64 -14.35 2.40
CA TYR A 13 -9.09 -15.35 3.37
C TYR A 13 -8.00 -16.37 3.69
N ILE A 14 -7.81 -16.67 4.98
CA ILE A 14 -7.05 -17.83 5.45
C ILE A 14 -7.99 -19.04 5.50
N HIS A 15 -7.65 -20.09 4.75
CA HIS A 15 -8.32 -21.37 4.81
C HIS A 15 -7.45 -22.38 5.55
N VAL A 16 -8.03 -23.09 6.51
CA VAL A 16 -7.37 -24.18 7.22
C VAL A 16 -8.10 -25.47 6.88
N ALA A 17 -7.40 -26.39 6.22
CA ALA A 17 -7.90 -27.73 5.99
C ALA A 17 -7.57 -28.60 7.21
N MET A 18 -8.53 -29.42 7.63
CA MET A 18 -8.35 -30.43 8.68
C MET A 18 -8.82 -31.78 8.16
N ALA A 19 -8.23 -32.86 8.67
CA ALA A 19 -8.73 -34.20 8.38
C ALA A 19 -10.16 -34.37 8.93
N GLU A 20 -10.96 -35.18 8.24
CA GLU A 20 -12.37 -35.40 8.59
C GLU A 20 -12.51 -35.88 10.05
N GLY A 21 -13.52 -35.34 10.74
CA GLY A 21 -13.85 -35.71 12.13
C GLY A 21 -13.15 -34.89 13.22
N LEU A 22 -12.17 -34.05 12.88
CA LEU A 22 -11.58 -33.11 13.84
C LEU A 22 -12.45 -31.86 13.99
N LYS A 23 -12.77 -31.49 15.24
CA LYS A 23 -13.42 -30.22 15.56
C LYS A 23 -12.38 -29.15 15.84
N HIS A 24 -12.65 -27.91 15.42
CA HIS A 24 -11.80 -26.78 15.79
C HIS A 24 -11.85 -26.57 17.30
N SER A 25 -10.68 -26.49 17.93
CA SER A 25 -10.59 -26.02 19.31
C SER A 25 -10.72 -24.49 19.36
N PRO A 26 -11.20 -23.91 20.47
CA PRO A 26 -11.24 -22.46 20.67
C PRO A 26 -9.86 -21.80 20.48
N GLU A 27 -8.79 -22.46 20.93
CA GLU A 27 -7.41 -21.99 20.83
C GLU A 27 -6.96 -21.93 19.36
N GLY A 28 -7.29 -22.96 18.58
CA GLY A 28 -7.00 -23.00 17.14
C GLY A 28 -7.71 -21.87 16.39
N ARG A 29 -8.96 -21.54 16.78
CA ARG A 29 -9.69 -20.41 16.22
C ARG A 29 -9.01 -19.07 16.56
N MET A 30 -8.66 -18.84 17.83
CA MET A 30 -7.98 -17.62 18.26
C MET A 30 -6.63 -17.42 17.55
N LEU A 31 -5.88 -18.51 17.32
CA LEU A 31 -4.62 -18.47 16.59
C LEU A 31 -4.84 -18.01 15.15
N ILE A 32 -5.83 -18.57 14.45
CA ILE A 32 -6.14 -18.19 13.06
C ILE A 32 -6.63 -16.73 12.99
N GLU A 33 -7.43 -16.27 13.96
CA GLU A 33 -7.84 -14.87 14.07
C GLU A 33 -6.64 -13.93 14.24
N SER A 34 -5.69 -14.30 15.12
CA SER A 34 -4.46 -13.53 15.34
C SER A 34 -3.56 -13.49 14.09
N MET A 35 -3.45 -14.62 13.38
CA MET A 35 -2.70 -14.68 12.11
C MET A 35 -3.34 -13.80 11.03
N ALA A 36 -4.67 -13.81 10.93
CA ALA A 36 -5.39 -12.96 9.98
C ALA A 36 -5.14 -11.47 10.28
N ALA A 37 -5.19 -11.06 11.55
CA ALA A 37 -4.87 -9.69 11.95
C ALA A 37 -3.41 -9.32 11.63
N LEU A 38 -2.46 -10.20 11.94
CA LEU A 38 -1.04 -9.95 11.67
C LEU A 38 -0.75 -9.81 10.17
N ILE A 39 -1.36 -10.66 9.33
CA ILE A 39 -1.21 -10.57 7.88
C ILE A 39 -1.83 -9.28 7.34
N GLY A 40 -3.03 -8.91 7.82
CA GLY A 40 -3.66 -7.64 7.45
C GLY A 40 -2.76 -6.45 7.75
N TYR A 41 -2.20 -6.40 8.96
CA TYR A 41 -1.25 -5.37 9.37
C TYR A 41 0.03 -5.37 8.52
N GLY A 42 0.57 -6.54 8.19
CA GLY A 42 1.74 -6.66 7.32
C GLY A 42 1.49 -6.12 5.90
N ILE A 43 0.30 -6.35 5.35
CA ILE A 43 -0.10 -5.80 4.04
C ILE A 43 -0.16 -4.27 4.09
N GLU A 44 -0.70 -3.69 5.15
CA GLU A 44 -0.75 -2.23 5.29
C GLU A 44 0.63 -1.60 5.44
N LEU A 45 1.51 -2.22 6.22
CA LEU A 45 2.89 -1.78 6.35
C LEU A 45 3.62 -1.79 5.01
N GLU A 46 3.45 -2.83 4.21
CA GLU A 46 4.07 -2.88 2.89
C GLU A 46 3.46 -1.80 1.98
N ASN A 47 2.14 -1.65 1.94
CA ASN A 47 1.45 -0.64 1.13
C ASN A 47 1.91 0.79 1.47
N THR A 48 1.89 1.15 2.76
CA THR A 48 2.34 2.47 3.23
C THR A 48 3.83 2.72 3.00
N SER A 49 4.63 1.65 2.89
CA SER A 49 6.05 1.80 2.60
C SER A 49 6.38 1.97 1.12
N VAL A 50 5.47 1.57 0.22
CA VAL A 50 5.66 1.67 -1.23
C VAL A 50 4.88 2.80 -1.88
N THR A 51 4.06 3.54 -1.12
CA THR A 51 3.37 4.74 -1.58
C THR A 51 3.95 6.02 -0.96
N ASP A 52 3.71 7.15 -1.61
CA ASP A 52 3.99 8.48 -1.09
C ASP A 52 2.76 9.01 -0.33
N SER A 53 2.96 9.50 0.90
CA SER A 53 1.87 9.86 1.81
C SER A 53 1.10 11.11 1.40
N LEU A 54 1.72 12.00 0.60
CA LEU A 54 1.07 13.23 0.14
C LEU A 54 0.21 12.97 -1.09
N THR A 55 0.75 12.21 -2.04
CA THR A 55 0.15 12.02 -3.38
C THR A 55 -0.64 10.73 -3.52
N GLY A 56 -0.39 9.72 -2.67
CA GLY A 56 -0.94 8.37 -2.81
C GLY A 56 -0.32 7.56 -3.95
N LEU A 57 0.59 8.14 -4.74
CA LEU A 57 1.28 7.43 -5.82
C LEU A 57 2.29 6.42 -5.28
N TYR A 58 2.69 5.47 -6.12
CA TYR A 58 3.84 4.63 -5.85
C TYR A 58 5.12 5.45 -5.76
N ASN A 59 5.90 5.22 -4.72
CA ASN A 59 7.14 5.92 -4.47
C ASN A 59 8.32 5.24 -5.19
N ARG A 60 9.52 5.83 -5.05
CA ARG A 60 10.75 5.31 -5.67
C ARG A 60 11.10 3.88 -5.23
N ARG A 61 10.71 3.45 -4.02
CA ARG A 61 10.94 2.08 -3.55
C ARG A 61 10.12 1.09 -4.38
N TYR A 62 8.86 1.41 -4.69
CA TYR A 62 8.04 0.58 -5.57
C TYR A 62 8.64 0.47 -6.97
N LEU A 63 9.05 1.60 -7.56
CA LEU A 63 9.67 1.60 -8.89
C LEU A 63 10.87 0.65 -8.95
N ARG A 64 11.75 0.67 -7.95
CA ARG A 64 12.89 -0.26 -7.89
C ARG A 64 12.44 -1.73 -7.82
N LYS A 65 11.43 -2.04 -7.01
CA LYS A 65 10.86 -3.39 -6.92
C LYS A 65 10.28 -3.86 -8.25
N LEU A 66 9.63 -2.96 -8.99
CA LEU A 66 9.10 -3.23 -10.33
C LEU A 66 10.21 -3.54 -11.33
N LEU A 67 11.32 -2.80 -11.25
CA LEU A 67 12.49 -2.97 -12.13
C LEU A 67 13.30 -4.24 -11.86
N GLU A 68 13.11 -4.89 -10.71
CA GLU A 68 13.78 -6.15 -10.36
C GLU A 68 13.10 -7.39 -10.97
N GLY A 69 11.88 -7.25 -11.53
CA GLY A 69 10.97 -8.37 -11.75
C GLY A 69 10.92 -9.01 -13.14
N ASP A 70 11.28 -8.31 -14.23
CA ASP A 70 11.06 -8.82 -15.59
C ASP A 70 11.98 -8.18 -16.64
N ASP A 71 12.51 -8.98 -17.57
CA ASP A 71 13.24 -8.54 -18.78
C ASP A 71 12.30 -7.97 -19.86
N THR A 72 11.13 -7.46 -19.47
CA THR A 72 10.20 -6.81 -20.39
C THR A 72 10.71 -5.43 -20.79
N THR A 73 10.60 -5.10 -22.08
CA THR A 73 10.90 -3.74 -22.55
C THR A 73 9.78 -2.79 -22.16
N PHE A 74 10.11 -1.70 -21.46
CA PHE A 74 9.18 -0.62 -21.10
C PHE A 74 9.80 0.75 -21.38
N GLY A 75 8.95 1.76 -21.51
CA GLY A 75 9.36 3.17 -21.58
C GLY A 75 9.27 3.84 -20.21
N VAL A 76 10.18 4.77 -19.93
CA VAL A 76 10.13 5.61 -18.72
C VAL A 76 9.92 7.06 -19.12
N MET A 77 8.93 7.70 -18.52
CA MET A 77 8.71 9.14 -18.63
C MET A 77 9.07 9.80 -17.30
N PHE A 78 9.95 10.79 -17.35
CA PHE A 78 10.29 11.62 -16.20
C PHE A 78 9.62 12.98 -16.37
N ILE A 79 8.85 13.40 -15.37
CA ILE A 79 8.10 14.65 -15.37
C ILE A 79 8.56 15.45 -14.15
N ASP A 80 8.86 16.73 -14.36
CA ASP A 80 9.23 17.67 -13.31
C ASP A 80 8.34 18.91 -13.37
N LEU A 81 7.98 19.47 -12.22
CA LEU A 81 7.16 20.67 -12.13
C LEU A 81 8.07 21.92 -12.16
N ASN A 82 8.05 22.62 -13.29
CA ASN A 82 8.79 23.88 -13.46
C ASN A 82 8.42 24.90 -12.37
N ASP A 83 9.43 25.60 -11.84
CA ASP A 83 9.30 26.69 -10.86
C ASP A 83 8.55 26.34 -9.56
N PHE A 84 8.41 25.05 -9.21
CA PHE A 84 7.68 24.62 -8.02
C PHE A 84 8.24 25.22 -6.71
N LYS A 85 9.56 25.44 -6.65
CA LYS A 85 10.21 26.15 -5.53
C LYS A 85 9.67 27.57 -5.34
N VAL A 86 9.41 28.30 -6.42
CA VAL A 86 8.89 29.68 -6.37
C VAL A 86 7.49 29.70 -5.74
N ILE A 87 6.68 28.68 -6.04
CA ILE A 87 5.35 28.52 -5.43
C ILE A 87 5.48 28.29 -3.92
N ASN A 88 6.35 27.37 -3.50
CA ASN A 88 6.61 27.11 -2.07
C ASN A 88 7.12 28.37 -1.35
N ASP A 89 8.07 29.07 -1.95
CA ASP A 89 8.69 30.25 -1.35
C ASP A 89 7.69 31.44 -1.26
N ARG A 90 6.72 31.55 -2.19
CA ARG A 90 5.74 32.66 -2.23
C ARG A 90 4.44 32.39 -1.47
N PHE A 91 3.97 31.14 -1.45
CA PHE A 91 2.65 30.77 -0.94
C PHE A 91 2.71 29.77 0.22
N GLY A 92 3.90 29.28 0.56
CA GLY A 92 4.11 28.28 1.61
C GLY A 92 3.92 26.85 1.12
N HIS A 93 4.47 25.90 1.91
CA HIS A 93 4.47 24.48 1.58
C HIS A 93 3.07 23.88 1.47
N GLU A 94 2.11 24.31 2.30
CA GLU A 94 0.72 23.80 2.22
C GLU A 94 0.06 24.07 0.85
N ILE A 95 0.40 25.19 0.21
CA ILE A 95 -0.10 25.50 -1.14
C ILE A 95 0.60 24.61 -2.18
N GLY A 96 1.91 24.41 -2.04
CA GLY A 96 2.67 23.48 -2.87
C GLY A 96 2.10 22.06 -2.81
N ASP A 97 1.81 21.57 -1.61
CA ASP A 97 1.22 20.26 -1.37
C ASP A 97 -0.15 20.11 -2.06
N ARG A 98 -1.02 21.13 -1.98
CA ARG A 98 -2.30 21.12 -2.70
C ARG A 98 -2.12 21.11 -4.21
N LEU A 99 -1.13 21.84 -4.73
CA LEU A 99 -0.84 21.88 -6.16
C LEU A 99 -0.32 20.53 -6.66
N LEU A 100 0.54 19.86 -5.87
CA LEU A 100 0.99 18.49 -6.14
C LEU A 100 -0.20 17.52 -6.22
N ILE A 101 -1.14 17.59 -5.26
CA ILE A 101 -2.35 16.76 -5.29
C ILE A 101 -3.21 17.07 -6.52
N GLN A 102 -3.39 18.35 -6.86
CA GLN A 102 -4.20 18.75 -8.02
C GLN A 102 -3.61 18.29 -9.35
N ALA A 103 -2.28 18.30 -9.51
CA ALA A 103 -1.61 17.86 -10.72
C ALA A 103 -1.86 16.38 -11.05
N LEU A 104 -2.34 15.58 -10.09
CA LEU A 104 -2.63 14.15 -10.24
C LEU A 104 -4.07 13.85 -10.65
N ILE A 105 -4.99 14.81 -10.45
CA ILE A 105 -6.43 14.66 -10.68
C ILE A 105 -6.84 15.32 -12.02
N GLY A 106 -5.89 15.94 -12.73
CA GLY A 106 -6.09 16.63 -14.01
C GLY A 106 -6.12 15.73 -15.23
#